data_AF-A0A924GSC4-F1
#
_entry.id   AF-A0A924GSC4-F1
#
_cell.length_a   1.000
_cell.length_b   1.000
_cell.length_c   1.000
_cell.angle_alpha   90.00
_cell.angle_beta   90.00
_cell.angle_gamma   90.00
#
_symmetry.space_group_name_H-M   'P 1'
#
loop_
_entity.id
_entity.type
_entity.pdbx_description
1 polymer ?
#
loop_
_entity_poly.entity_id
_entity_poly.type
_entity_poly.pdbx_seq_one_letter_code
_entity_poly.pdbx_strand_id
1 'polypeptide(L)'
;LAFIEVTAEAGNGLVKVTMTCKHDVKRVEIDPSLLGEDKDMLEDLVAAAFNAAVRKAEDLSQEKMGKLTAGMPSLPGGMKLPF
;
A
#
# COMPACT_ATOMS: atom_id res chain seq x y z
N LEU A 1 -8.95 -8.50 -2.85
CA LEU A 1 -7.77 -7.62 -2.71
C LEU A 1 -6.80 -8.05 -1.62
N ALA A 2 -7.25 -8.74 -0.57
CA ALA A 2 -6.46 -9.10 0.62
C ALA A 2 -5.12 -9.84 0.39
N PHE A 3 -4.89 -10.49 -0.76
CA PHE A 3 -3.63 -11.19 -1.06
C PHE A 3 -2.73 -10.45 -2.05
N ILE A 4 -3.19 -9.31 -2.57
CA ILE A 4 -2.38 -8.49 -3.48
C ILE A 4 -1.30 -7.80 -2.66
N GLU A 5 -0.06 -7.98 -3.08
CA GLU A 5 1.10 -7.36 -2.45
C GLU A 5 1.43 -6.02 -3.12
N VAL A 6 1.86 -5.07 -2.30
CA VAL A 6 2.45 -3.81 -2.70
C VAL A 6 3.81 -3.68 -2.03
N THR A 7 4.74 -3.10 -2.77
CA THR A 7 6.08 -2.79 -2.27
C THR A 7 6.32 -1.29 -2.41
N ALA A 8 6.77 -0.66 -1.34
CA ALA A 8 7.24 0.71 -1.34
C ALA A 8 8.60 0.81 -0.64
N GLU A 9 9.28 1.93 -0.85
CA GLU A 9 10.63 2.15 -0.36
C GLU A 9 10.85 3.59 0.11
N ALA A 10 11.86 3.77 0.96
CA ALA A 10 12.35 5.05 1.44
C ALA A 10 13.87 5.12 1.31
N GLY A 11 14.41 6.34 1.33
CA GLY A 11 15.85 6.56 1.24
C GLY A 11 16.45 6.03 -0.06
N ASN A 12 15.74 6.15 -1.20
CA ASN A 12 16.20 5.64 -2.49
C ASN A 12 16.48 4.11 -2.51
N GLY A 13 15.61 3.34 -1.84
CA GLY A 13 15.71 1.88 -1.80
C GLY A 13 16.46 1.33 -0.59
N LEU A 14 16.98 2.19 0.29
CA LEU A 14 17.67 1.77 1.50
C LEU A 14 16.75 1.04 2.50
N VAL A 15 15.46 1.38 2.53
CA VAL A 15 14.45 0.59 3.23
C VAL A 15 13.32 0.26 2.26
N LYS A 16 12.94 -1.02 2.20
CA LYS A 16 11.83 -1.51 1.38
C LYS A 16 10.86 -2.32 2.24
N VAL A 17 9.57 -2.03 2.10
CA VAL A 17 8.49 -2.70 2.81
C VAL A 17 7.55 -3.32 1.78
N THR A 18 7.32 -4.63 1.91
CA THR A 18 6.29 -5.35 1.16
C THR A 18 5.16 -5.71 2.12
N MET A 19 3.94 -5.28 1.78
CA MET A 19 2.72 -5.59 2.53
C MET A 19 1.57 -5.92 1.58
N THR A 20 0.52 -6.53 2.12
CA THR A 20 -0.71 -6.77 1.36
C THR A 20 -1.68 -5.59 1.44
N CYS A 21 -2.67 -5.54 0.54
CA CYS A 21 -3.76 -4.54 0.60
C CYS A 21 -4.67 -4.65 1.85
N LYS A 22 -4.47 -5.64 2.73
CA LYS A 22 -5.12 -5.71 4.07
C LYS A 22 -4.20 -5.25 5.20
N HIS A 23 -3.08 -4.60 4.85
CA HIS A 23 -2.05 -4.13 5.77
C HIS A 23 -1.26 -5.24 6.48
N ASP A 24 -1.32 -6.50 6.04
CA ASP A 24 -0.41 -7.54 6.53
C ASP A 24 0.98 -7.32 5.90
N VAL A 25 1.97 -7.04 6.74
CA VAL A 25 3.38 -6.90 6.34
C VAL A 25 3.97 -8.29 6.05
N LYS A 26 4.64 -8.43 4.90
CA LYS A 26 5.26 -9.69 4.46
C LYS A 26 6.77 -9.67 4.57
N ARG A 27 7.39 -8.53 4.28
CA ARG A 27 8.84 -8.39 4.26
C ARG A 27 9.25 -6.95 4.55
N VAL A 28 10.32 -6.81 5.31
CA VAL A 28 11.06 -5.56 5.49
C VAL A 28 12.50 -5.84 5.12
N GLU A 29 13.04 -5.05 4.20
CA GLU A 29 14.42 -5.12 3.75
C GLU A 29 15.09 -3.80 4.10
N ILE A 30 16.22 -3.89 4.79
CA ILE A 30 17.02 -2.75 5.20
C ILE A 30 18.41 -2.97 4.60
N ASP A 31 18.90 -1.99 3.86
CA ASP A 31 20.22 -2.04 3.29
C ASP A 31 21.27 -2.10 4.41
N PRO A 32 22.28 -2.99 4.31
CA PRO A 32 23.30 -3.14 5.34
C PRO A 32 24.06 -1.86 5.68
N SER A 33 24.14 -0.90 4.75
CA SER A 33 24.76 0.40 5.01
C SER A 33 24.10 1.14 6.17
N LEU A 34 22.78 0.99 6.36
CA LEU A 34 22.03 1.65 7.43
C LEU A 34 22.29 1.06 8.83
N LEU A 35 22.90 -0.13 8.93
CA LEU A 35 23.15 -0.77 10.23
C LEU A 35 24.31 -0.12 11.00
N GLY A 36 25.15 0.67 10.33
CA GLY A 36 26.22 1.46 10.93
C GLY A 36 25.91 2.96 11.06
N GLU A 37 24.74 3.39 10.59
CA GLU A 37 24.31 4.79 10.60
C GLU A 37 23.62 5.17 11.91
N ASP A 38 23.29 6.45 12.04
CA ASP A 38 22.53 6.95 13.18
C ASP A 38 21.18 6.22 13.28
N LYS A 39 20.88 5.73 14.49
CA LYS A 39 19.64 5.04 14.81
C LYS A 39 18.41 5.86 14.42
N ASP A 40 18.46 7.18 14.64
CA ASP A 40 17.33 8.07 14.38
C ASP A 40 17.00 8.11 12.88
N MET A 41 18.03 8.08 12.02
CA MET A 41 17.84 8.05 10.56
C MET A 41 17.19 6.73 10.11
N LEU A 42 17.63 5.60 10.67
CA LEU A 42 17.04 4.29 10.35
C LEU A 42 15.55 4.25 10.75
N GLU A 43 15.22 4.75 11.93
CA GLU A 43 13.83 4.82 12.42
C GLU A 43 12.95 5.68 11.49
N ASP A 44 13.45 6.85 11.08
CA ASP A 44 12.76 7.74 10.15
C ASP A 44 12.52 7.10 8.78
N LEU A 45 13.54 6.42 8.22
CA LEU A 45 13.43 5.75 6.93
C LEU A 45 12.45 4.58 6.99
N VAL A 46 12.45 3.81 8.09
CA VAL A 46 11.47 2.75 8.30
C VAL A 46 10.06 3.34 8.34
N ALA A 47 9.82 4.38 9.14
CA ALA A 47 8.51 5.04 9.21
C ALA A 47 8.05 5.56 7.84
N ALA A 48 8.96 6.18 7.08
CA ALA A 48 8.66 6.66 5.73
C ALA A 48 8.28 5.52 4.76
N ALA A 49 9.01 4.41 4.77
CA ALA A 49 8.74 3.26 3.90
C ALA A 49 7.38 2.61 4.21
N PHE A 50 7.03 2.49 5.49
CA PHE A 50 5.73 1.99 5.93
C PHE A 50 4.59 2.90 5.46
N ASN A 51 4.71 4.20 5.68
CA ASN A 51 3.69 5.17 5.25
C ASN A 51 3.50 5.18 3.73
N ALA A 52 4.59 5.03 2.97
CA ALA A 52 4.52 4.90 1.51
C ALA A 52 3.81 3.61 1.08
N ALA A 53 4.07 2.49 1.76
CA ALA A 53 3.43 1.20 1.48
C ALA A 53 1.92 1.23 1.79
N VAL A 54 1.51 1.87 2.89
CA VAL A 54 0.09 2.06 3.24
C VAL A 54 -0.62 2.86 2.15
N ARG A 55 -0.07 4.01 1.74
CA ARG A 55 -0.66 4.83 0.66
C ARG A 55 -0.80 4.04 -0.63
N LYS A 56 0.24 3.29 -1.02
CA LYS A 56 0.21 2.45 -2.21
C LYS A 56 -0.83 1.32 -2.13
N ALA A 57 -1.02 0.74 -0.95
CA ALA A 57 -2.06 -0.26 -0.71
C ALA A 57 -3.48 0.33 -0.85
N GLU A 58 -3.69 1.54 -0.31
CA GLU A 58 -4.95 2.28 -0.41
C GLU A 58 -5.25 2.67 -1.85
N ASP A 59 -4.29 3.28 -2.56
CA ASP A 59 -4.43 3.69 -3.96
C ASP A 59 -4.79 2.50 -4.85
N LEU A 60 -4.08 1.37 -4.69
CA LEU A 60 -4.37 0.16 -5.46
C LEU A 60 -5.74 -0.43 -5.11
N SER A 61 -6.15 -0.36 -3.84
CA SER A 61 -7.46 -0.85 -3.41
C SER A 61 -8.59 -0.01 -4.01
N GLN A 62 -8.43 1.32 -4.01
CA GLN A 62 -9.37 2.24 -4.62
C GLN A 62 -9.42 2.08 -6.15
N GLU A 63 -8.27 1.92 -6.81
CA GLU A 63 -8.21 1.68 -8.26
C GLU A 63 -8.97 0.40 -8.63
N LYS A 64 -8.77 -0.69 -7.89
CA LYS A 64 -9.44 -1.96 -8.17
C LYS A 64 -10.93 -1.90 -7.86
N MET A 65 -11.35 -1.23 -6.78
CA MET A 65 -12.76 -1.03 -6.47
C MET A 65 -13.43 -0.13 -7.53
N GLY A 66 -12.79 0.96 -7.91
CA GLY A 66 -13.24 1.87 -8.97
C GLY A 66 -13.39 1.17 -10.32
N LYS A 67 -12.46 0.27 -10.68
CA LYS A 67 -12.57 -0.56 -11.88
C LYS A 67 -13.74 -1.54 -11.83
N LEU A 68 -14.05 -2.11 -10.65
CA LEU A 68 -15.23 -2.97 -10.48
C LEU A 68 -16.53 -2.17 -10.64
N THR A 69 -16.60 -0.96 -10.07
CA THR A 69 -17.78 -0.10 -10.20
C THR A 69 -17.94 0.51 -11.60
N ALA A 70 -16.84 0.78 -12.31
CA ALA A 70 -16.86 1.31 -13.68
C ALA A 70 -17.10 0.22 -14.73
N GLY A 71 -16.74 -1.04 -14.43
CA GLY A 71 -17.02 -2.20 -15.26
C GLY A 71 -18.43 -2.78 -15.07
N MET A 72 -19.15 -2.35 -14.03
CA MET A 72 -20.60 -2.53 -13.98
C MET A 72 -21.21 -1.52 -14.95
N PRO A 73 -21.81 -1.94 -16.08
CA PRO A 73 -22.68 -1.05 -16.82
C PRO A 73 -23.68 -0.54 -15.79
N SER A 74 -23.75 0.80 -15.66
CA SER A 74 -24.77 1.53 -14.91
C SER A 74 -26.01 0.64 -14.75
N LEU A 75 -26.30 0.21 -13.51
CA LEU A 75 -27.41 -0.70 -13.22
C LEU A 75 -28.59 -0.40 -14.17
N PRO A 76 -28.94 -1.31 -15.08
CA PRO A 76 -30.03 -1.07 -16.01
C PRO A 76 -31.31 -0.94 -15.20
N GLY A 77 -31.89 0.26 -15.21
CA GLY A 77 -33.16 0.56 -14.57
C GLY A 77 -33.00 1.22 -13.21
N GLY A 78 -33.49 2.45 -13.10
CA GLY A 78 -33.49 3.24 -11.87
C GLY A 78 -34.20 2.55 -10.71
N MET A 79 -33.44 1.77 -9.94
CA MET A 79 -33.89 1.21 -8.68
C MET A 79 -33.92 2.33 -7.63
N LYS A 80 -34.99 3.11 -7.68
CA LYS A 80 -35.50 3.88 -6.56
C LYS A 80 -35.74 2.87 -5.44
N LEU A 81 -34.84 2.81 -4.46
CA LEU A 81 -35.04 2.01 -3.25
C LEU A 81 -36.34 2.48 -2.60
N PRO A 82 -37.39 1.64 -2.55
CA PRO A 82 -38.58 2.00 -1.82
C PRO A 82 -38.34 1.61 -0.36
N PHE A 83 -38.58 2.60 0.51
CA PHE A 83 -38.64 2.54 1.97
C PHE A 83 -37.29 2.40 2.71
#